data_AF-A0A286DYB3-F1
#
_entry.id   AF-A0A286DYB3-F1
#
_cell.length_a   1.000
_cell.length_b   1.000
_cell.length_c   1.000
_cell.angle_alpha   90.00
_cell.angle_beta   90.00
_cell.angle_gamma   90.00
#
_symmetry.space_group_name_H-M   'P 1'
#
loop_
_entity.id
_entity.type
_entity.pdbx_description
1 polymer ?
#
loop_
_entity_poly.entity_id
_entity_poly.type
_entity_poly.pdbx_seq_one_letter_code
_entity_poly.pdbx_strand_id
1 'polypeptide(L)'
;MLFFPKKRPARKDPYADPIGRESREKGWCVDCHSSIKDEFFMVHDPVWAKARMENYGGFLCVGCLEKRIGRRLRRGDFTDCPMNKPDFTYLDGRPVPKSRRLRNRLGI
;
A
#
# COMPACT_ATOMS: atom_id res chain seq x y z
N MET A 1 -44.34 -11.60 25.98
CA MET A 1 -43.52 -10.70 25.14
C MET A 1 -42.07 -10.85 25.58
N LEU A 2 -41.19 -11.40 24.74
CA LEU A 2 -39.77 -11.53 25.05
C LEU A 2 -39.05 -10.25 24.61
N PHE A 3 -38.45 -9.54 25.58
CA PHE A 3 -37.63 -8.36 25.33
C PHE A 3 -36.24 -8.82 24.88
N PHE A 4 -35.96 -8.74 23.58
CA PHE A 4 -34.60 -8.89 23.06
C PHE A 4 -33.86 -7.57 23.27
N PRO A 5 -32.78 -7.52 24.08
CA PRO A 5 -31.97 -6.32 24.13
C PRO A 5 -31.36 -6.09 22.74
N LYS A 6 -31.71 -4.99 22.09
CA LYS A 6 -31.07 -4.56 20.84
C LYS A 6 -29.57 -4.46 21.13
N LYS A 7 -28.77 -5.34 20.53
CA LYS A 7 -27.30 -5.23 20.57
C LYS A 7 -26.96 -3.81 20.13
N ARG A 8 -26.29 -3.03 20.99
CA ARG A 8 -25.71 -1.75 20.58
C ARG A 8 -24.84 -2.04 19.36
N PRO A 9 -24.95 -1.28 18.24
CA PRO A 9 -24.02 -1.48 17.15
C PRO A 9 -22.62 -1.31 17.72
N ALA A 10 -21.73 -2.26 17.41
CA ALA A 10 -20.35 -2.19 17.85
C ALA A 10 -19.83 -0.80 17.49
N ARG A 11 -19.30 -0.06 18.48
CA ARG A 11 -18.48 1.12 18.17
C ARG A 11 -17.42 0.60 17.20
N LYS A 12 -17.38 1.12 15.97
CA LYS A 12 -16.30 0.79 15.04
C LYS A 12 -15.04 1.30 15.71
N ASP A 13 -14.27 0.37 16.26
CA ASP A 13 -12.96 0.64 16.82
C ASP A 13 -12.11 1.23 15.68
N PRO A 14 -11.62 2.48 15.80
CA PRO A 14 -10.81 3.12 14.76
C PRO A 14 -9.49 2.39 14.49
N TYR A 15 -9.16 1.34 15.26
CA TYR A 15 -8.00 0.47 15.12
C TYR A 15 -8.34 -1.01 14.83
N ALA A 16 -9.58 -1.33 14.41
CA ALA A 16 -10.04 -2.72 14.20
C ALA A 16 -9.30 -3.52 13.09
N ASP A 17 -8.44 -2.89 12.26
CA ASP A 17 -7.46 -3.61 11.43
C ASP A 17 -6.03 -3.31 11.94
N PRO A 18 -5.60 -3.98 13.02
CA PRO A 18 -4.37 -3.60 13.72
C PRO A 18 -3.10 -3.75 12.86
N ILE A 19 -3.11 -4.58 11.80
CA ILE A 19 -1.91 -4.85 10.96
C ILE A 19 -2.29 -5.18 9.50
N GLY A 20 -3.20 -4.42 8.89
CA GLY A 20 -3.40 -4.37 7.44
C GLY A 20 -3.87 -5.66 6.76
N ARG A 21 -4.50 -6.61 7.47
CA ARG A 21 -4.95 -7.88 6.86
C ARG A 21 -6.02 -7.60 5.79
N GLU A 22 -6.98 -6.75 6.10
CA GLU A 22 -8.05 -6.37 5.17
C GLU A 22 -7.49 -5.54 4.01
N SER A 23 -6.57 -4.62 4.32
CA SER A 23 -5.88 -3.82 3.30
C SER A 23 -5.07 -4.67 2.33
N ARG A 24 -4.49 -5.79 2.79
CA ARG A 24 -3.75 -6.74 1.95
C ARG A 24 -4.66 -7.53 1.01
N GLU A 25 -5.78 -8.01 1.51
CA GLU A 25 -6.78 -8.72 0.70
C GLU A 25 -7.36 -7.81 -0.38
N LYS A 26 -7.59 -6.53 -0.06
CA LYS A 26 -8.17 -5.55 -0.98
C LYS A 26 -7.15 -4.85 -1.88
N GLY A 27 -5.86 -4.92 -1.56
CA GLY A 27 -4.82 -4.15 -2.26
C GLY A 27 -5.01 -2.64 -2.07
N TRP A 28 -5.26 -2.20 -0.84
CA TRP A 28 -5.49 -0.80 -0.49
C TRP A 28 -4.35 -0.25 0.36
N CYS A 29 -4.09 1.05 0.21
CA CYS A 29 -3.15 1.78 1.03
C CYS A 29 -3.66 1.84 2.48
N VAL A 30 -2.82 1.46 3.45
CA VAL A 30 -3.20 1.43 4.87
C VAL A 30 -3.43 2.82 5.48
N ASP A 31 -2.96 3.90 4.82
CA ASP A 31 -3.13 5.27 5.33
C ASP A 31 -4.34 5.99 4.74
N CYS A 32 -4.52 5.92 3.42
CA CYS A 32 -5.53 6.70 2.70
C CYS A 32 -6.65 5.84 2.11
N HIS A 33 -6.60 4.52 2.31
CA HIS A 33 -7.57 3.52 1.84
C HIS A 33 -7.87 3.58 0.34
N SER A 34 -6.98 4.21 -0.43
CA SER A 34 -7.06 4.23 -1.88
C SER A 34 -6.45 2.95 -2.45
N SER A 35 -7.02 2.47 -3.55
CA SER A 35 -6.48 1.34 -4.32
C SER A 35 -5.02 1.58 -4.71
N ILE A 36 -4.16 0.56 -4.55
CA ILE A 36 -2.75 0.59 -4.99
C ILE A 36 -2.53 -0.12 -6.33
N LYS A 37 -3.59 -0.44 -7.08
CA LYS A 37 -3.51 -1.17 -8.36
C LYS A 37 -2.50 -0.60 -9.36
N ASP A 38 -2.34 0.72 -9.40
CA ASP A 38 -1.38 1.41 -10.26
C ASP A 38 -0.15 1.94 -9.49
N GLU A 39 -0.01 1.60 -8.21
CA GLU A 39 1.12 1.93 -7.36
C GLU A 39 1.68 0.69 -6.67
N PHE A 40 1.84 -0.37 -7.45
CA PHE A 40 2.53 -1.59 -7.04
C PHE A 40 4.03 -1.47 -7.34
N PHE A 41 4.84 -1.34 -6.29
CA PHE A 41 6.29 -1.12 -6.35
C PHE A 41 6.99 -1.73 -5.13
N MET A 42 8.30 -1.88 -5.21
CA MET A 42 9.15 -2.34 -4.12
C MET A 42 10.27 -1.33 -3.85
N VAL A 43 10.46 -0.96 -2.59
CA VAL A 43 11.59 -0.14 -2.14
C VAL A 43 12.57 -0.97 -1.32
N HIS A 44 13.79 -0.47 -1.12
CA HIS A 44 14.74 -1.10 -0.22
C HIS A 44 14.23 -1.10 1.22
N ASP A 45 14.57 -2.15 1.98
CA ASP A 45 14.16 -2.32 3.38
C ASP A 45 14.41 -1.09 4.27
N PRO A 46 15.54 -0.36 4.16
CA PRO A 46 15.75 0.85 4.97
C PRO A 46 14.71 1.96 4.69
N VAL A 47 14.19 2.06 3.46
CA VAL A 47 13.14 3.02 3.10
C VAL A 47 11.81 2.58 3.72
N TRP A 48 11.50 1.29 3.64
CA TRP A 48 10.29 0.71 4.22
C TRP A 48 10.28 0.81 5.76
N ALA A 49 11.40 0.48 6.40
CA ALA A 49 11.60 0.60 7.84
C ALA A 49 11.50 2.06 8.32
N LYS A 50 12.02 3.03 7.54
CA LYS A 50 11.87 4.46 7.86
C LYS A 50 10.41 4.91 7.88
N ALA A 51 9.54 4.27 7.10
CA ALA A 51 8.09 4.51 7.13
C ALA A 51 7.39 3.85 8.32
N ARG A 52 8.14 3.20 9.22
CA ARG A 52 7.65 2.41 10.36
C ARG A 52 6.67 1.32 9.92
N MET A 53 6.95 0.71 8.77
CA MET A 53 6.19 -0.43 8.28
C MET A 53 6.87 -1.72 8.71
N GLU A 54 6.09 -2.64 9.24
CA GLU A 54 6.53 -4.00 9.50
C GLU A 54 6.56 -4.84 8.22
N ASN A 55 7.30 -5.94 8.27
CA ASN A 55 7.17 -6.99 7.25
C ASN A 55 5.71 -7.42 7.20
N TYR A 56 5.14 -7.44 5.99
CA TYR A 56 3.73 -7.77 5.77
C TYR A 56 2.72 -6.79 6.43
N GLY A 57 3.13 -5.58 6.81
CA GLY A 57 2.27 -4.55 7.41
C GLY A 57 1.26 -3.88 6.47
N GLY A 58 1.05 -4.43 5.27
CA GLY A 58 0.15 -3.90 4.25
C GLY A 58 0.85 -3.10 3.15
N PHE A 59 0.08 -2.26 2.46
CA PHE A 59 0.55 -1.48 1.31
C PHE A 59 0.52 0.02 1.61
N LEU A 60 1.45 0.75 1.00
CA LEU A 60 1.42 2.21 0.96
C LEU A 60 1.47 2.68 -0.48
N CYS A 61 0.62 3.64 -0.82
CA CYS A 61 0.76 4.38 -2.07
C CYS A 61 2.04 5.26 -1.99
N VAL A 62 2.58 5.67 -3.14
CA VAL A 62 3.79 6.51 -3.23
C VAL A 62 3.64 7.76 -2.37
N GLY A 63 2.47 8.40 -2.41
CA GLY A 63 2.21 9.62 -1.64
C GLY A 63 2.27 9.43 -0.13
N CYS A 64 1.69 8.34 0.38
CA CYS A 64 1.70 8.05 1.82
C CYS A 64 3.09 7.60 2.28
N LEU A 65 3.81 6.82 1.47
CA LEU A 65 5.20 6.47 1.76
C LEU A 65 6.09 7.74 1.83
N GLU A 66 6.01 8.63 0.84
CA GLU A 66 6.74 9.91 0.84
C GLU A 66 6.42 10.77 2.06
N LYS A 67 5.15 10.83 2.47
CA LYS A 67 4.71 11.55 3.68
C LYS A 67 5.32 10.97 4.94
N ARG A 68 5.33 9.63 5.09
CA ARG A 68 5.89 8.96 6.28
C ARG A 68 7.40 9.13 6.39
N ILE A 69 8.14 9.03 5.28
CA ILE A 69 9.61 9.16 5.31
C ILE A 69 10.11 10.62 5.31
N GLY A 70 9.19 11.59 5.15
CA GLY A 70 9.47 13.02 5.17
C GLY A 70 10.22 13.55 3.95
N ARG A 71 10.19 12.83 2.82
CA ARG A 71 10.85 13.26 1.57
C ARG A 71 10.22 12.58 0.36
N ARG A 72 10.47 13.15 -0.82
CA ARG A 72 10.16 12.47 -2.08
C ARG A 72 11.04 11.25 -2.26
N LEU A 73 10.45 10.18 -2.82
CA LEU A 73 11.21 9.03 -3.29
C LEU A 73 12.09 9.43 -4.46
N ARG A 74 13.21 8.76 -4.61
CA ARG A 74 14.17 8.89 -5.70
C ARG A 74 14.36 7.52 -6.32
N ARG A 75 14.87 7.48 -7.55
CA ARG A 75 15.10 6.22 -8.28
C ARG A 75 15.90 5.19 -7.48
N GLY A 76 16.91 5.63 -6.72
CA GLY A 76 17.73 4.75 -5.87
C GLY A 76 17.03 4.20 -4.62
N ASP A 77 15.78 4.57 -4.34
CA ASP A 77 15.00 3.96 -3.25
C ASP A 77 14.35 2.64 -3.67
N PHE A 78 14.24 2.39 -4.98
CA PHE A 78 13.55 1.24 -5.55
C PHE A 78 14.52 0.09 -5.77
N THR A 79 14.07 -1.13 -5.46
CA THR A 79 14.87 -2.33 -5.73
C THR A 79 14.95 -2.64 -7.23
N ASP A 80 15.96 -3.39 -7.64
CA ASP A 80 16.11 -3.87 -9.01
C ASP A 80 15.29 -5.15 -9.27
N CYS A 81 14.00 -5.13 -8.93
CA CYS A 81 13.10 -6.27 -9.15
C CYS A 81 12.15 -6.03 -10.34
N PRO A 82 11.57 -7.10 -10.93
CA PRO A 82 10.65 -6.97 -12.05
C PRO A 82 9.49 -6.02 -11.79
N MET A 83 8.98 -5.97 -10.55
CA MET A 83 7.86 -5.11 -10.18
C MET A 83 8.11 -3.62 -10.43
N ASN A 84 9.36 -3.17 -10.40
CA ASN A 84 9.74 -1.77 -10.65
C ASN A 84 10.05 -1.48 -12.12
N LYS A 85 9.95 -2.47 -13.01
CA LYS A 85 10.23 -2.34 -14.44
C LYS A 85 8.98 -1.91 -15.23
N PRO A 86 9.14 -1.21 -16.37
CA PRO A 86 8.01 -0.75 -17.19
C PRO A 86 7.23 -1.89 -17.86
N ASP A 87 7.88 -3.03 -18.07
CA ASP A 87 7.36 -4.22 -18.74
C ASP A 87 6.82 -5.28 -17.78
N PHE A 88 6.61 -4.94 -16.51
CA PHE A 88 6.02 -5.86 -15.54
C PHE A 88 4.57 -6.19 -15.92
N THR A 89 4.27 -7.49 -16.03
CA THR A 89 2.95 -8.01 -16.38
C THR A 89 2.37 -8.87 -15.27
N TYR A 90 1.05 -9.03 -15.27
CA TYR A 90 0.37 -10.09 -14.55
C TYR A 90 0.69 -11.45 -15.18
N LEU A 91 0.33 -12.54 -14.48
CA LEU A 91 0.53 -13.91 -14.98
C LEU A 91 -0.19 -14.19 -16.30
N ASP A 92 -1.23 -13.43 -16.63
CA ASP A 92 -1.97 -13.52 -17.90
C ASP A 92 -1.38 -12.65 -19.02
N GLY A 93 -0.21 -12.05 -18.80
CA GLY A 93 0.51 -11.23 -19.79
C GLY A 93 0.02 -9.79 -19.89
N ARG A 94 -1.05 -9.38 -19.19
CA ARG A 94 -1.49 -7.98 -19.21
C ARG A 94 -0.50 -7.09 -18.44
N PRO A 95 -0.16 -5.90 -18.95
CA PRO A 95 0.75 -4.99 -18.25
C PRO A 95 0.15 -4.52 -16.93
N VAL A 96 0.98 -4.46 -15.88
CA VAL A 96 0.59 -3.86 -14.62
C VAL A 96 0.67 -2.34 -14.77
N PRO A 97 -0.45 -1.60 -14.60
CA PRO A 97 -0.44 -0.17 -14.78
C PRO A 97 0.48 0.50 -13.75
N LYS A 98 1.11 1.61 -14.16
CA LYS A 98 1.88 2.48 -13.26
C LYS A 98 1.36 3.90 -13.32
N SER A 99 0.99 4.42 -12.16
CA SER A 99 0.53 5.79 -12.00
C SER A 99 1.59 6.76 -12.56
N ARG A 100 1.14 7.93 -13.05
CA ARG A 100 2.08 8.98 -13.52
C ARG A 100 3.10 9.34 -12.44
N ARG A 101 2.67 9.36 -11.18
CA ARG A 101 3.53 9.64 -10.03
C ARG A 101 4.61 8.58 -9.86
N LEU A 102 4.24 7.30 -9.90
CA LEU A 102 5.20 6.20 -9.75
C LEU A 102 6.21 6.18 -10.91
N ARG A 103 5.75 6.33 -12.16
CA ARG A 103 6.62 6.43 -13.35
C ARG A 103 7.68 7.53 -13.22
N ASN A 104 7.26 8.72 -12.80
CA ASN A 104 8.17 9.84 -12.51
C ASN A 104 9.24 9.51 -11.44
N ARG A 105 8.95 8.61 -10.48
CA ARG A 105 9.92 8.23 -9.42
C ARG A 105 10.88 7.13 -9.87
N LEU A 106 10.39 6.21 -10.70
CA LEU A 106 11.18 5.15 -11.32
C LEU A 106 12.07 5.68 -12.45
N GLY A 107 11.71 6.80 -13.06
CA GLY A 107 12.42 7.39 -14.19
C GLY A 107 12.09 6.70 -15.52
N ILE A 108 10.81 6.32 -15.69
CA ILE A 108 10.23 5.66 -16.87
C ILE A 108 9.00 6.39 -17.39
#